data_AF-A0A9W4WAG0-F1
#
_entry.id   AF-A0A9W4WAG0-F1
#
_cell.length_a   1.000
_cell.length_b   1.000
_cell.length_c   1.000
_cell.angle_alpha   90.00
_cell.angle_beta   90.00
_cell.angle_gamma   90.00
#
_symmetry.space_group_name_H-M   'P 1'
#
loop_
_entity.id
_entity.type
_entity.pdbx_description
1 polymer ?
#
loop_
_entity_poly.entity_id
_entity_poly.type
_entity_poly.pdbx_seq_one_letter_code
_entity_poly.pdbx_strand_id
1 'polypeptide(L)'
;MPSARVAVAVTGLPEDTQDFHLTLGRAIARAGDDIFRAEDEIAAMEATNAAGAGLIKMALDHAFDREEALIRALATAPASSLGGAAVQLAAAVKIFAWSTMEDTPRPEDERAIRRLMSSALTVMVDAAGLDAERDGVNYLAAPTTNPWRDVYQRLADLFPETVSEEAGHEG
;
A
#
# COMPACT_ATOMS: atom_id res chain seq x y z
N MET A 1 -10.65 30.51 20.37
CA MET A 1 -9.69 31.33 19.60
C MET A 1 -8.98 30.39 18.63
N PRO A 2 -9.09 30.58 17.31
CA PRO A 2 -8.57 29.63 16.33
C PRO A 2 -7.04 29.65 16.30
N SER A 3 -6.46 28.45 16.29
CA SER A 3 -5.03 28.18 16.37
C SER A 3 -4.29 28.73 15.15
N ALA A 4 -3.41 29.69 15.39
CA ALA A 4 -2.38 30.09 14.43
C ALA A 4 -1.31 29.00 14.40
N ARG A 5 -1.25 28.21 13.31
CA ARG A 5 -0.05 27.48 12.85
C ARG A 5 -0.30 26.92 11.44
N VAL A 6 -0.20 27.79 10.44
CA VAL A 6 0.38 27.39 9.15
C VAL A 6 1.63 28.24 9.00
N ALA A 7 2.66 27.84 9.74
CA ALA A 7 4.00 28.32 9.48
C ALA A 7 4.41 27.73 8.13
N VAL A 8 4.63 28.64 7.18
CA VAL A 8 5.34 28.41 5.93
C VAL A 8 6.66 27.68 6.20
N ALA A 9 6.79 26.48 5.66
CA ALA A 9 8.01 25.79 5.21
C ALA A 9 7.50 24.50 4.52
N VAL A 10 7.98 24.08 3.35
CA VAL A 10 9.34 23.59 3.18
C VAL A 10 9.90 23.98 1.81
N THR A 11 10.55 25.15 1.73
CA THR A 11 11.81 25.24 0.99
C THR A 11 12.89 24.68 1.91
N GLY A 12 13.47 23.55 1.53
CA GLY A 12 14.42 22.78 2.35
C GLY A 12 13.99 21.33 2.56
N LEU A 13 13.60 20.61 1.50
CA LEU A 13 13.62 19.15 1.55
C LEU A 13 15.08 18.74 1.80
N PRO A 14 15.38 18.00 2.88
CA PRO A 14 16.69 17.37 3.02
C PRO A 14 16.90 16.45 1.81
N GLU A 15 18.05 16.59 1.14
CA GLU A 15 18.41 15.91 -0.13
C GLU A 15 18.47 14.37 -0.06
N ASP A 16 18.15 13.72 1.07
CA ASP A 16 18.41 12.28 1.24
C ASP A 16 17.39 11.49 2.09
N THR A 17 16.15 11.95 2.24
CA THR A 17 15.04 11.04 2.58
C THR A 17 14.47 10.44 1.30
N GLN A 18 15.03 9.31 0.86
CA GLN A 18 14.40 8.45 -0.14
C GLN A 18 13.00 8.09 0.37
N ASP A 19 11.96 8.75 -0.14
CA ASP A 19 10.56 8.41 0.15
C ASP A 19 10.36 6.93 -0.21
N PHE A 20 10.24 6.09 0.83
CA PHE A 20 10.16 4.63 0.73
C PHE A 20 9.10 4.21 -0.29
N HIS A 21 7.95 4.88 -0.28
CA HIS A 21 6.84 4.62 -1.19
C HIS A 21 7.20 4.97 -2.63
N LEU A 22 7.91 6.08 -2.87
CA LEU A 22 8.38 6.42 -4.22
C LEU A 22 9.47 5.44 -4.70
N THR A 23 10.36 4.99 -3.81
CA THR A 23 11.36 3.96 -4.14
C THR A 23 10.70 2.64 -4.54
N LEU A 24 9.72 2.18 -3.75
CA LEU A 24 8.92 1.01 -4.11
C LEU A 24 8.11 1.23 -5.38
N GLY A 25 7.50 2.40 -5.57
CA GLY A 25 6.77 2.74 -6.78
C GLY A 25 7.64 2.65 -8.04
N ARG A 26 8.88 3.13 -7.98
CA ARG A 26 9.85 2.98 -9.08
C ARG A 26 10.24 1.51 -9.30
N ALA A 27 10.38 0.73 -8.24
CA ALA A 27 10.69 -0.70 -8.36
C ALA A 27 9.53 -1.49 -8.99
N ILE A 28 8.27 -1.16 -8.63
CA ILE A 28 7.06 -1.72 -9.22
C ILE A 28 6.98 -1.36 -10.70
N ALA A 29 7.20 -0.08 -11.06
CA ALA A 29 7.20 0.36 -12.45
C ALA A 29 8.21 -0.43 -13.30
N ARG A 30 9.44 -0.63 -12.79
CA ARG A 30 10.46 -1.44 -13.47
C ARG A 30 10.05 -2.90 -13.63
N ALA A 31 9.43 -3.50 -12.61
CA ALA A 31 8.91 -4.87 -12.70
C ALA A 31 7.80 -4.96 -13.76
N GLY A 32 6.91 -3.96 -13.83
CA GLY A 32 5.90 -3.84 -14.89
C GLY A 32 6.51 -3.74 -16.29
N ASP A 33 7.56 -2.92 -16.47
CA ASP A 33 8.28 -2.82 -17.75
C ASP A 33 8.94 -4.15 -18.15
N ASP A 34 9.45 -4.91 -17.18
CA ASP A 34 10.03 -6.23 -17.41
C ASP A 34 8.96 -7.28 -17.80
N ILE A 35 7.77 -7.22 -17.18
CA ILE A 35 6.60 -8.04 -17.54
C ILE A 35 6.20 -7.78 -18.99
N PHE A 36 5.93 -6.52 -19.37
CA PHE A 36 5.52 -6.17 -20.73
C PHE A 36 6.55 -6.62 -21.78
N ARG A 37 7.84 -6.43 -21.48
CA ARG A 37 8.91 -6.88 -22.39
C ARG A 37 8.93 -8.39 -22.55
N ALA A 38 8.79 -9.14 -21.45
CA ALA A 38 8.79 -10.59 -21.49
C ALA A 38 7.57 -11.15 -22.24
N GLU A 39 6.40 -10.53 -22.10
CA GLU A 39 5.19 -10.88 -22.87
C GLU A 39 5.42 -10.71 -24.39
N ASP A 40 5.98 -9.57 -24.81
CA ASP A 40 6.32 -9.30 -26.22
C ASP A 40 7.34 -10.31 -26.77
N GLU A 41 8.37 -10.66 -25.98
CA GLU A 41 9.40 -11.62 -26.37
C GLU A 41 8.85 -13.05 -26.47
N ILE A 42 7.95 -13.47 -25.57
CA ILE A 42 7.26 -14.76 -25.65
C ILE A 42 6.44 -14.84 -26.94
N ALA A 43 5.64 -13.80 -27.22
CA ALA A 43 4.80 -13.76 -28.42
C ALA A 43 5.64 -13.86 -29.71
N ALA A 44 6.84 -13.29 -29.73
CA ALA A 44 7.78 -13.39 -30.85
C ALA A 44 8.43 -14.78 -30.99
N MET A 45 8.68 -15.49 -29.88
CA MET A 45 9.47 -16.73 -29.87
C MET A 45 8.65 -18.03 -29.91
N GLU A 46 7.37 -18.01 -29.52
CA GLU A 46 6.55 -19.23 -29.44
C GLU A 46 6.46 -20.03 -30.76
N ALA A 47 6.55 -19.35 -31.90
CA ALA A 47 6.53 -20.00 -33.22
C ALA A 47 7.88 -20.56 -33.69
N THR A 48 9.00 -20.16 -33.08
CA THR A 48 10.35 -20.39 -33.63
C THR A 48 11.32 -21.08 -32.67
N ASN A 49 11.13 -20.94 -31.35
CA ASN A 49 12.02 -21.54 -30.34
C ASN A 49 11.27 -21.83 -29.03
N ALA A 50 10.70 -23.04 -28.92
CA ALA A 50 9.96 -23.48 -27.74
C ALA A 50 10.78 -23.51 -26.44
N ALA A 51 12.08 -23.86 -26.52
CA ALA A 51 12.95 -23.89 -25.34
C ALA A 51 13.28 -22.47 -24.86
N GLY A 52 13.51 -21.52 -25.78
CA GLY A 52 13.68 -20.10 -25.46
C GLY A 52 12.41 -19.48 -24.87
N ALA A 53 11.25 -19.80 -25.44
CA ALA A 53 9.96 -19.37 -24.90
C ALA A 53 9.72 -19.88 -23.46
N GLY A 54 10.15 -21.10 -23.15
CA GLY A 54 10.08 -21.65 -21.78
C GLY A 54 10.90 -20.86 -20.76
N LEU A 55 12.12 -20.45 -21.11
CA LEU A 55 12.98 -19.65 -20.23
C LEU A 55 12.41 -18.25 -19.98
N ILE A 56 11.81 -17.62 -21.00
CA ILE A 56 11.21 -16.29 -20.85
C ILE A 56 9.92 -16.38 -20.01
N LYS A 57 9.13 -17.45 -20.14
CA LYS A 57 7.99 -17.71 -19.26
C LYS A 57 8.41 -17.78 -17.79
N MET A 58 9.50 -18.48 -17.47
CA MET A 58 10.02 -18.49 -16.09
C MET A 58 10.45 -17.08 -15.61
N ALA A 59 11.06 -16.28 -16.48
CA ALA A 59 11.43 -14.90 -16.14
C ALA A 59 10.20 -14.01 -15.92
N LEU A 60 9.15 -14.21 -16.72
CA LEU A 60 7.85 -13.54 -16.58
C LEU A 60 7.20 -13.88 -15.23
N ASP A 61 7.14 -15.16 -14.87
CA ASP A 61 6.60 -15.60 -13.57
C ASP A 61 7.35 -14.93 -12.41
N HIS A 62 8.68 -14.90 -12.47
CA HIS A 62 9.50 -14.20 -11.47
C HIS A 62 9.26 -12.69 -11.42
N ALA A 63 8.97 -12.06 -12.56
CA ALA A 63 8.66 -10.63 -12.61
C ALA A 63 7.29 -10.34 -11.96
N PHE A 64 6.28 -11.19 -12.18
CA PHE A 64 5.00 -11.13 -11.48
C PHE A 64 5.15 -11.32 -9.96
N ASP A 65 5.87 -12.36 -9.52
CA ASP A 65 6.12 -12.61 -8.09
C ASP A 65 6.80 -11.41 -7.42
N ARG A 66 7.79 -10.83 -8.11
CA ARG A 66 8.51 -9.65 -7.62
C ARG A 66 7.60 -8.44 -7.52
N GLU A 67 6.77 -8.19 -8.52
CA GLU A 67 5.83 -7.08 -8.51
C GLU A 67 4.82 -7.23 -7.37
N GLU A 68 4.25 -8.42 -7.20
CA GLU A 68 3.32 -8.72 -6.11
C GLU A 68 3.99 -8.47 -4.74
N ALA A 69 5.22 -8.96 -4.54
CA ALA A 69 5.96 -8.74 -3.29
C ALA A 69 6.18 -7.26 -2.99
N LEU A 70 6.51 -6.44 -4.00
CA LEU A 70 6.70 -5.00 -3.84
C LEU A 70 5.39 -4.27 -3.50
N ILE A 71 4.29 -4.66 -4.14
CA ILE A 71 2.96 -4.12 -3.85
C ILE A 71 2.54 -4.49 -2.42
N ARG A 72 2.78 -5.73 -1.99
CA ARG A 72 2.53 -6.16 -0.60
C ARG A 72 3.41 -5.38 0.38
N ALA A 73 4.66 -5.06 0.02
CA ALA A 73 5.54 -4.24 0.85
C ALA A 73 4.99 -2.80 1.03
N LEU A 74 4.39 -2.19 0.00
CA LEU A 74 3.70 -0.90 0.15
C LEU A 74 2.56 -0.95 1.18
N ALA A 75 1.91 -2.11 1.30
CA ALA A 75 0.83 -2.35 2.24
C ALA A 75 1.33 -2.71 3.66
N THR A 76 2.60 -2.47 3.98
CA THR A 76 3.19 -2.64 5.32
C THR A 76 3.48 -1.33 6.04
N ALA A 77 3.48 -0.19 5.34
CA ALA A 77 3.79 1.11 5.93
C ALA A 77 2.79 2.21 5.49
N PRO A 78 2.36 3.11 6.39
CA PRO A 78 1.53 4.26 6.03
C PRO A 78 2.30 5.22 5.12
N ALA A 79 1.60 5.87 4.18
CA ALA A 79 2.12 6.97 3.38
C ALA A 79 2.31 8.19 4.27
N SER A 80 3.39 8.94 4.00
CA SER A 80 3.73 10.19 4.69
C SER A 80 3.73 11.40 3.76
N SER A 81 3.48 11.20 2.47
CA SER A 81 3.52 12.22 1.43
C SER A 81 2.41 11.99 0.40
N LEU A 82 2.01 13.05 -0.31
CA LEU A 82 1.06 12.94 -1.43
C LEU A 82 1.59 12.02 -2.54
N GLY A 83 2.91 12.02 -2.77
CA GLY A 83 3.55 11.12 -3.73
C GLY A 83 3.42 9.65 -3.32
N GLY A 84 3.70 9.35 -2.04
CA GLY A 84 3.51 8.00 -1.50
C GLY A 84 2.04 7.57 -1.48
N ALA A 85 1.11 8.49 -1.16
CA ALA A 85 -0.32 8.25 -1.21
C ALA A 85 -0.79 7.89 -2.64
N ALA A 86 -0.29 8.59 -3.66
CA ALA A 86 -0.59 8.29 -5.06
C ALA A 86 -0.09 6.90 -5.46
N VAL A 87 1.13 6.53 -5.03
CA VAL A 87 1.68 5.17 -5.28
C VAL A 87 0.83 4.10 -4.59
N GLN A 88 0.44 4.32 -3.34
CA GLN A 88 -0.42 3.36 -2.62
C GLN A 88 -1.80 3.23 -3.25
N LEU A 89 -2.40 4.31 -3.74
CA LEU A 89 -3.67 4.27 -4.45
C LEU A 89 -3.55 3.47 -5.75
N ALA A 90 -2.51 3.72 -6.55
CA ALA A 90 -2.25 2.96 -7.77
C ALA A 90 -2.05 1.46 -7.48
N ALA A 91 -1.30 1.13 -6.42
CA ALA A 91 -1.12 -0.25 -5.98
C ALA A 91 -2.44 -0.91 -5.54
N ALA A 92 -3.30 -0.20 -4.78
CA ALA A 92 -4.60 -0.72 -4.37
C ALA A 92 -5.51 -1.03 -5.57
N VAL A 93 -5.54 -0.15 -6.57
CA VAL A 93 -6.29 -0.36 -7.82
C VAL A 93 -5.78 -1.60 -8.56
N LYS A 94 -4.46 -1.79 -8.60
CA LYS A 94 -3.86 -2.96 -9.26
C LYS A 94 -4.21 -4.28 -8.56
N ILE A 95 -4.08 -4.35 -7.22
CA ILE A 95 -4.50 -5.53 -6.45
C ILE A 95 -5.99 -5.81 -6.66
N PHE A 96 -6.82 -4.76 -6.62
CA PHE A 96 -8.25 -4.90 -6.88
C PHE A 96 -8.52 -5.52 -8.26
N ALA A 97 -7.90 -4.98 -9.32
CA ALA A 97 -8.06 -5.51 -10.67
C ALA A 97 -7.67 -6.99 -10.76
N TRP A 98 -6.53 -7.39 -10.18
CA TRP A 98 -6.11 -8.80 -10.12
C TRP A 98 -7.09 -9.67 -9.35
N SER A 99 -7.52 -9.22 -8.17
CA SER A 99 -8.47 -9.97 -7.34
C SER A 99 -9.83 -10.20 -8.03
N THR A 100 -10.25 -9.30 -8.93
CA THR A 100 -11.49 -9.47 -9.71
C THR A 100 -11.38 -10.49 -10.84
N MET A 101 -10.15 -10.88 -11.22
CA MET A 101 -9.90 -11.91 -12.22
C MET A 101 -9.76 -13.31 -11.61
N GLU A 102 -9.60 -13.41 -10.29
CA GLU A 102 -9.49 -14.68 -9.57
C GLU A 102 -10.88 -15.21 -9.17
N ASP A 103 -11.11 -16.51 -9.36
CA ASP A 103 -12.36 -17.17 -8.94
C ASP A 103 -12.52 -17.23 -7.42
N THR A 104 -11.41 -17.17 -6.68
CA THR A 104 -11.38 -17.23 -5.22
C THR A 104 -10.65 -16.01 -4.64
N PRO A 105 -11.36 -15.06 -4.01
CA PRO A 105 -10.73 -13.90 -3.42
C PRO A 105 -9.76 -14.27 -2.29
N ARG A 106 -8.56 -13.70 -2.34
CA ARG A 106 -7.53 -13.83 -1.31
C ARG A 106 -7.79 -12.86 -0.14
N PRO A 107 -8.02 -13.32 1.10
CA PRO A 107 -8.28 -12.44 2.26
C PRO A 107 -7.15 -11.45 2.57
N GLU A 108 -5.93 -11.76 2.15
CA GLU A 108 -4.75 -10.90 2.22
C GLU A 108 -4.83 -9.71 1.27
N ASP A 109 -5.47 -9.87 0.11
CA ASP A 109 -5.61 -8.81 -0.89
C ASP A 109 -6.61 -7.76 -0.41
N GLU A 110 -7.74 -8.20 0.16
CA GLU A 110 -8.70 -7.29 0.79
C GLU A 110 -8.05 -6.47 1.91
N ARG A 111 -7.23 -7.12 2.75
CA ARG A 111 -6.48 -6.45 3.82
C ARG A 111 -5.47 -5.45 3.28
N ALA A 112 -4.74 -5.81 2.21
CA ALA A 112 -3.78 -4.93 1.57
C ALA A 112 -4.47 -3.71 0.95
N ILE A 113 -5.56 -3.90 0.19
CA ILE A 113 -6.36 -2.84 -0.42
C ILE A 113 -6.85 -1.86 0.66
N ARG A 114 -7.42 -2.37 1.76
CA ARG A 114 -7.90 -1.53 2.87
C ARG A 114 -6.76 -0.69 3.46
N ARG A 115 -5.60 -1.28 3.73
CA ARG A 115 -4.43 -0.56 4.26
C ARG A 115 -3.96 0.55 3.33
N LEU A 116 -3.77 0.23 2.04
CA LEU A 116 -3.30 1.16 1.02
C LEU A 116 -4.28 2.32 0.83
N MET A 117 -5.57 2.03 0.68
CA MET A 117 -6.60 3.06 0.49
C MET A 117 -6.76 3.95 1.71
N SER A 118 -6.89 3.39 2.91
CA SER A 118 -7.02 4.17 4.15
C SER A 118 -5.83 5.11 4.36
N SER A 119 -4.63 4.58 4.13
CA SER A 119 -3.39 5.34 4.24
C SER A 119 -3.35 6.50 3.24
N ALA A 120 -3.65 6.23 1.97
CA ALA A 120 -3.69 7.27 0.94
C ALA A 120 -4.77 8.33 1.24
N LEU A 121 -5.97 7.90 1.63
CA LEU A 121 -7.10 8.80 1.95
C LEU A 121 -6.78 9.71 3.14
N THR A 122 -6.12 9.17 4.17
CA THR A 122 -5.70 9.97 5.34
C THR A 122 -4.79 11.12 4.90
N VAL A 123 -3.76 10.83 4.11
CA VAL A 123 -2.84 11.85 3.60
C VAL A 123 -3.55 12.86 2.70
N MET A 124 -4.49 12.42 1.87
CA MET A 124 -5.23 13.31 0.96
C MET A 124 -6.20 14.24 1.71
N VAL A 125 -6.89 13.74 2.74
CA VAL A 125 -7.78 14.54 3.60
C VAL A 125 -6.98 15.61 4.35
N ASP A 126 -5.86 15.21 4.96
CA ASP A 126 -4.98 16.12 5.68
C ASP A 126 -4.39 17.19 4.74
N ALA A 127 -3.91 16.79 3.57
CA ALA A 127 -3.36 17.72 2.58
C ALA A 127 -4.40 18.69 2.01
N ALA A 128 -5.67 18.27 1.95
CA ALA A 128 -6.78 19.12 1.54
C ALA A 128 -7.27 20.05 2.66
N GLY A 129 -6.75 19.90 3.90
CA GLY A 129 -7.19 20.68 5.06
C GLY A 129 -8.63 20.41 5.47
N LEU A 130 -9.14 19.23 5.15
CA LEU A 130 -10.51 18.82 5.45
C LEU A 130 -10.60 18.31 6.89
N ASP A 131 -11.66 18.69 7.57
CA ASP A 131 -12.10 18.08 8.81
C ASP A 131 -13.10 16.97 8.45
N ALA A 132 -12.72 15.73 8.69
CA ALA A 132 -13.48 14.59 8.19
C ALA A 132 -14.91 14.51 8.78
N GLU A 133 -15.11 14.93 10.02
CA GLU A 133 -16.43 15.01 10.66
C GLU A 133 -17.25 16.15 10.08
N ARG A 134 -16.69 17.36 10.10
CA ARG A 134 -17.39 18.58 9.67
C ARG A 134 -17.72 18.55 8.19
N ASP A 135 -16.78 18.09 7.37
CA ASP A 135 -16.87 18.15 5.91
C ASP A 135 -17.52 16.88 5.33
N GLY A 136 -18.04 15.98 6.21
CA GLY A 136 -18.84 14.83 5.82
C GLY A 136 -18.08 13.73 5.09
N VAL A 137 -16.74 13.81 5.01
CA VAL A 137 -15.90 12.78 4.37
C VAL A 137 -15.55 11.65 5.32
N ASN A 138 -16.04 11.70 6.56
CA ASN A 138 -15.80 10.70 7.58
C ASN A 138 -16.16 9.28 7.16
N TYR A 139 -17.19 9.05 6.35
CA TYR A 139 -17.54 7.71 5.87
C TYR A 139 -16.63 7.24 4.72
N LEU A 140 -16.06 8.18 3.96
CA LEU A 140 -15.05 7.91 2.93
C LEU A 140 -13.68 7.65 3.58
N ALA A 141 -13.40 8.36 4.66
CA ALA A 141 -12.22 8.20 5.48
C ALA A 141 -12.38 7.09 6.52
N ALA A 142 -13.60 6.62 6.86
CA ALA A 142 -13.92 5.66 7.93
C ALA A 142 -13.13 4.35 7.98
N PRO A 143 -12.50 3.84 6.90
CA PRO A 143 -11.48 2.82 7.10
C PRO A 143 -10.21 3.33 7.83
N THR A 144 -10.24 4.54 8.43
CA THR A 144 -9.29 5.19 9.35
C THR A 144 -9.28 4.66 10.78
N THR A 145 -10.05 3.62 11.13
CA THR A 145 -9.73 2.83 12.34
C THR A 145 -8.39 2.14 12.09
N ASN A 146 -7.31 2.86 12.40
CA ASN A 146 -5.92 2.61 12.06
C ASN A 146 -5.71 1.21 11.41
N PRO A 147 -5.65 1.11 10.08
CA PRO A 147 -5.59 -0.19 9.39
C PRO A 147 -4.27 -0.94 9.66
N TRP A 148 -3.33 -0.26 10.33
CA TRP A 148 -2.05 -0.74 10.82
C TRP A 148 -2.13 -1.26 12.26
N ARG A 149 -3.26 -1.05 12.96
CA ARG A 149 -3.51 -1.70 14.24
C ARG A 149 -3.86 -3.16 14.02
N ASP A 150 -3.10 -4.00 14.72
CA ASP A 150 -3.43 -5.41 14.86
C ASP A 150 -4.81 -5.57 15.52
N VAL A 151 -5.48 -6.70 15.24
CA VAL A 151 -6.72 -7.11 15.90
C VAL A 151 -6.57 -7.06 17.42
N TYR A 152 -5.42 -7.47 17.96
CA TYR A 152 -5.14 -7.39 19.39
C TYR A 152 -5.10 -5.96 19.93
N GLN A 153 -4.56 -5.01 19.17
CA GLN A 153 -4.56 -3.59 19.57
C GLN A 153 -5.95 -2.96 19.50
N ARG A 154 -6.80 -3.42 18.57
CA ARG A 154 -8.21 -3.02 18.53
C ARG A 154 -9.03 -3.63 19.66
N LEU A 155 -8.76 -4.89 20.01
CA LEU A 155 -9.41 -5.55 21.15
C LEU A 155 -8.99 -4.93 22.49
N ALA A 156 -7.72 -4.57 22.66
CA ALA A 156 -7.23 -3.92 23.87
C ALA A 156 -7.94 -2.58 24.16
N ASP A 157 -8.26 -1.79 23.14
CA ASP A 157 -8.99 -0.53 23.29
C ASP A 157 -10.48 -0.73 23.61
N LEU A 158 -11.07 -1.84 23.15
CA LEU A 158 -12.46 -2.21 23.45
C LEU A 158 -12.61 -2.82 24.86
N PHE A 159 -11.53 -3.38 25.40
CA PHE A 159 -11.47 -4.01 26.71
C PHE A 159 -10.24 -3.53 27.49
N PRO A 160 -10.19 -2.24 27.89
CA PRO A 160 -9.02 -1.67 28.56
C PRO A 160 -8.70 -2.31 29.92
N GLU A 161 -9.66 -3.01 30.52
CA GLU A 161 -9.54 -3.63 31.84
C GLU A 161 -8.80 -4.98 31.84
N THR A 162 -8.63 -5.66 30.70
CA THR A 162 -8.01 -7.00 30.66
C THR A 162 -6.48 -7.00 30.54
N VAL A 163 -5.85 -5.84 30.34
CA VAL A 163 -4.38 -5.71 30.18
C VAL A 163 -3.66 -5.42 31.51
N SER A 164 -4.39 -5.11 32.58
CA SER A 164 -3.79 -4.74 33.88
C SER A 164 -3.56 -5.91 34.85
N GLU A 165 -4.06 -7.13 34.57
CA GLU A 165 -3.98 -8.23 35.56
C GLU A 165 -2.70 -9.09 35.48
N GLU A 166 -1.88 -9.00 34.44
CA GLU A 166 -0.62 -9.79 34.36
C GLU A 166 0.62 -9.08 34.93
N ALA A 167 0.54 -7.80 35.31
CA ALA A 167 1.68 -7.04 35.82
C ALA A 167 1.80 -7.03 37.36
N GLY A 168 1.00 -7.82 38.07
CA GLY A 168 0.83 -7.67 39.52
C GLY A 168 0.72 -8.95 40.31
N HIS A 169 1.53 -9.98 40.04
CA HIS A 169 1.71 -11.14 40.93
C HIS A 169 3.18 -11.61 40.96
N GLU A 170 4.08 -10.75 41.42
CA GLU A 170 5.30 -11.18 42.12
C GLU A 170 5.43 -10.33 43.39
N GLY A 171 4.96 -10.89 44.50
CA GLY A 171 5.11 -10.37 45.86
C GLY A 171 5.08 -11.52 46.85
#